data_AF-A0AAN9KN25-F1
#
_entry.id   AF-A0AAN9KN25-F1
#
_cell.length_a   1.000
_cell.length_b   1.000
_cell.length_c   1.000
_cell.angle_alpha   90.00
_cell.angle_beta   90.00
_cell.angle_gamma   90.00
#
_symmetry.space_group_name_H-M   'P 1'
#
loop_
_entity.id
_entity.type
_entity.pdbx_description
1 polymer ?
#
loop_
_entity_poly.entity_id
_entity_poly.type
_entity_poly.pdbx_seq_one_letter_code
_entity_poly.pdbx_strand_id
1 'polypeptide(L)'
;MDDDDTPFLGQQRSPRLFPQEEGTKQCAGDGSVDFKGRPVVKKGTGNWRACIFILGNESCERLAFFGISTNLVTYLTTKLHDGNVSAARNVSIWQGTCYLTPLIGAIVADGYWGRYWTIAVFSTIYFIGMCILTLSASVPTLKPPECLGSFCPSATPAQYAVLYIGLYMMAFGTGGVKACVPSFGADQFDDTDPKERVKKGSFFNWYYFSIYLGALVACLFIVWIQENAGWGLGFGIPALFMGLSTASFFIGTPLYRFKKAGGSPITRMCQVVVASVRKLHLAIPQGDSSLYETSDNRSAIKGSRKLVHSDDLRCLDRAALVTDDERRSVYLVASTRYKRKKASDFSGIH
;
A
#
# COMPACT_ATOMS: atom_id res chain seq x y z
N MET A 1 -57.88 -48.30 -26.91
CA MET A 1 -58.57 -47.69 -25.74
C MET A 1 -57.61 -48.02 -24.62
N ASP A 2 -56.67 -47.11 -24.48
CA ASP A 2 -55.28 -47.42 -24.14
C ASP A 2 -55.05 -47.36 -22.63
N ASP A 3 -54.31 -48.36 -22.15
CA ASP A 3 -53.17 -48.30 -21.23
C ASP A 3 -53.31 -47.69 -19.81
N ASP A 4 -53.23 -48.62 -18.84
CA ASP A 4 -52.17 -48.79 -17.83
C ASP A 4 -52.05 -47.87 -16.57
N ASP A 5 -52.40 -48.49 -15.43
CA ASP A 5 -51.59 -48.76 -14.23
C ASP A 5 -50.90 -47.68 -13.34
N THR A 6 -51.43 -47.58 -12.10
CA THR A 6 -50.72 -47.56 -10.78
C THR A 6 -49.87 -46.31 -10.34
N PRO A 7 -49.32 -46.25 -9.10
CA PRO A 7 -49.99 -45.77 -7.88
C PRO A 7 -49.28 -44.59 -7.16
N PHE A 8 -49.95 -44.06 -6.13
CA PHE A 8 -49.54 -42.98 -5.22
C PHE A 8 -48.13 -43.16 -4.57
N LEU A 9 -47.26 -42.16 -4.73
CA LEU A 9 -46.11 -41.91 -3.86
C LEU A 9 -46.04 -40.41 -3.49
N GLY A 10 -45.89 -40.15 -2.19
CA GLY A 10 -45.97 -38.84 -1.56
C GLY A 10 -44.92 -37.83 -2.03
N GLN A 11 -45.39 -36.63 -2.36
CA GLN A 11 -44.59 -35.52 -2.85
C GLN A 11 -43.84 -34.83 -1.71
N GLN A 12 -42.51 -35.02 -1.71
CA GLN A 12 -41.55 -34.32 -0.87
C GLN A 12 -41.54 -32.82 -1.23
N ARG A 13 -41.74 -31.96 -0.23
CA ARG A 13 -41.77 -30.48 -0.37
C ARG A 13 -40.48 -29.95 -1.02
N SER A 14 -40.60 -29.38 -2.21
CA SER A 14 -39.57 -28.50 -2.80
C SER A 14 -39.44 -27.19 -2.00
N PRO A 15 -38.22 -26.66 -1.78
CA PRO A 15 -38.04 -25.37 -1.13
C PRO A 15 -38.58 -24.23 -2.01
N ARG A 16 -39.23 -23.28 -1.34
CA ARG A 16 -39.88 -22.10 -1.90
C ARG A 16 -38.94 -21.33 -2.85
N LEU A 17 -39.40 -21.17 -4.09
CA LEU A 17 -38.85 -20.28 -5.09
C LEU A 17 -38.96 -18.83 -4.58
N PHE A 18 -37.83 -18.18 -4.31
CA PHE A 18 -37.80 -16.74 -4.06
C PHE A 18 -38.12 -16.00 -5.38
N PRO A 19 -38.97 -14.96 -5.38
CA PRO A 19 -39.31 -14.24 -6.60
C PRO A 19 -38.07 -13.56 -7.20
N GLN A 20 -37.87 -13.81 -8.48
CA GLN A 20 -36.87 -13.21 -9.33
C GLN A 20 -37.41 -11.90 -9.89
N GLU A 21 -36.98 -10.76 -9.35
CA GLU A 21 -36.91 -9.47 -10.07
C GLU A 21 -36.17 -8.39 -9.25
N GLU A 22 -34.94 -8.08 -9.67
CA GLU A 22 -34.35 -6.72 -9.73
C GLU A 22 -32.90 -6.86 -10.27
N GLY A 23 -32.59 -6.16 -11.36
CA GLY A 23 -31.47 -6.45 -12.28
C GLY A 23 -30.14 -6.89 -11.66
N THR A 24 -29.58 -7.97 -12.19
CA THR A 24 -28.36 -8.64 -11.74
C THR A 24 -27.22 -7.64 -11.50
N LYS A 25 -27.05 -7.20 -10.25
CA LYS A 25 -25.93 -6.37 -9.81
C LYS A 25 -24.66 -7.21 -9.92
N GLN A 26 -23.95 -7.10 -11.04
CA GLN A 26 -22.67 -7.79 -11.24
C GLN A 26 -21.67 -7.32 -10.19
N CYS A 27 -21.34 -8.20 -9.25
CA CYS A 27 -20.30 -7.97 -8.24
C CYS A 27 -18.91 -8.18 -8.85
N ALA A 28 -17.90 -7.53 -8.27
CA ALA A 28 -16.50 -7.75 -8.64
C ALA A 28 -16.07 -9.20 -8.32
N GLY A 29 -15.36 -9.84 -9.25
CA GLY A 29 -14.96 -11.25 -9.13
C GLY A 29 -13.67 -11.48 -8.34
N ASP A 30 -12.95 -10.42 -8.01
CA ASP A 30 -11.62 -10.43 -7.39
C ASP A 30 -11.64 -10.44 -5.85
N GLY A 31 -12.82 -10.48 -5.24
CA GLY A 31 -12.99 -10.44 -3.78
C GLY A 31 -12.83 -9.06 -3.15
N SER A 32 -12.82 -7.99 -3.97
CA SER A 32 -12.84 -6.61 -3.48
C SER A 32 -14.10 -6.29 -2.67
N VAL A 33 -13.92 -5.53 -1.59
CA VAL A 33 -15.00 -5.11 -0.68
C VAL A 33 -15.17 -3.58 -0.69
N ASP A 34 -16.37 -3.10 -0.33
CA ASP A 34 -16.62 -1.69 -0.07
C ASP A 34 -16.05 -1.28 1.29
N PHE A 35 -16.13 0.01 1.64
CA PHE A 35 -15.67 0.51 2.95
C PHE A 35 -16.39 -0.18 4.14
N LYS A 36 -17.59 -0.72 3.92
CA LYS A 36 -18.39 -1.44 4.93
C LYS A 36 -18.13 -2.96 4.91
N GLY A 37 -17.17 -3.44 4.12
CA GLY A 37 -16.81 -4.86 4.02
C GLY A 37 -17.75 -5.72 3.18
N ARG A 38 -18.69 -5.12 2.43
CA ARG A 38 -19.65 -5.83 1.55
C ARG A 38 -19.06 -6.04 0.15
N PRO A 39 -19.51 -7.05 -0.61
CA PRO A 39 -19.09 -7.26 -1.99
C PRO A 39 -19.41 -6.04 -2.86
N VAL A 40 -18.46 -5.66 -3.70
CA VAL A 40 -18.52 -4.44 -4.49
C VAL A 40 -19.33 -4.64 -5.78
N VAL A 41 -20.27 -3.73 -6.07
CA VAL A 41 -20.99 -3.70 -7.36
C VAL A 41 -20.15 -2.98 -8.42
N LYS A 42 -19.88 -3.65 -9.56
CA LYS A 42 -18.98 -3.16 -10.62
C LYS A 42 -19.37 -1.78 -11.17
N LYS A 43 -20.66 -1.52 -11.39
CA LYS A 43 -21.16 -0.26 -11.99
C LYS A 43 -21.05 0.97 -11.08
N GLY A 44 -20.94 0.79 -9.76
CA GLY A 44 -21.04 1.89 -8.79
C GLY A 44 -19.73 2.39 -8.20
N THR A 45 -18.62 1.67 -8.41
CA THR A 45 -17.38 1.83 -7.63
C THR A 45 -16.16 1.49 -8.47
N GLY A 46 -14.99 1.99 -8.06
CA GLY A 46 -13.71 1.80 -8.73
C GLY A 46 -13.64 2.45 -10.10
N ASN A 47 -12.85 1.84 -10.98
CA ASN A 47 -12.62 2.30 -12.34
C ASN A 47 -12.13 3.77 -12.38
N TRP A 48 -12.27 4.44 -13.52
CA TRP A 48 -11.81 5.81 -13.72
C TRP A 48 -12.39 6.83 -12.72
N ARG A 49 -13.59 6.60 -12.18
CA ARG A 49 -14.20 7.51 -11.19
C ARG A 49 -13.38 7.59 -9.90
N ALA A 50 -12.89 6.46 -9.43
CA ALA A 50 -11.97 6.38 -8.29
C ALA A 50 -10.56 6.87 -8.69
N CYS A 51 -10.07 6.47 -9.87
CA CYS A 51 -8.72 6.77 -10.30
C CYS A 51 -8.45 8.27 -10.45
N ILE A 52 -9.43 9.10 -10.83
CA ILE A 52 -9.23 10.56 -10.93
C ILE A 52 -8.78 11.16 -9.58
N PHE A 53 -9.38 10.73 -8.46
CA PHE A 53 -8.96 11.17 -7.13
C PHE A 53 -7.54 10.69 -6.80
N ILE A 54 -7.21 9.45 -7.14
CA ILE A 54 -5.89 8.85 -6.89
C ILE A 54 -4.80 9.54 -7.72
N LEU A 55 -5.06 9.80 -9.00
CA LEU A 55 -4.15 10.49 -9.93
C LEU A 55 -3.94 11.96 -9.52
N GLY A 56 -5.01 12.65 -9.15
CA GLY A 56 -4.93 14.01 -8.62
C GLY A 56 -4.09 14.05 -7.33
N ASN A 57 -4.29 13.07 -6.46
CA ASN A 57 -3.52 12.96 -5.22
C ASN A 57 -2.03 12.68 -5.48
N GLU A 58 -1.70 11.78 -6.42
CA GLU A 58 -0.31 11.54 -6.82
C GLU A 58 0.34 12.81 -7.37
N SER A 59 -0.34 13.52 -8.27
CA SER A 59 0.19 14.75 -8.87
C SER A 59 0.50 15.82 -7.79
N CYS A 60 -0.40 16.00 -6.82
CA CYS A 60 -0.21 16.95 -5.72
C CYS A 60 0.91 16.52 -4.76
N GLU A 61 1.02 15.23 -4.43
CA GLU A 61 2.12 14.71 -3.62
C GLU A 61 3.47 14.93 -4.29
N ARG A 62 3.55 14.69 -5.61
CA ARG A 62 4.79 14.91 -6.38
C ARG A 62 5.15 16.36 -6.48
N LEU A 63 4.16 17.23 -6.70
CA LEU A 63 4.37 18.67 -6.65
C LEU A 63 4.93 19.08 -5.29
N ALA A 64 4.37 18.57 -4.19
CA ALA A 64 4.84 18.90 -2.86
C ALA A 64 6.26 18.38 -2.58
N PHE A 65 6.54 17.13 -2.95
CA PHE A 65 7.85 16.51 -2.76
C PHE A 65 8.95 17.24 -3.53
N PHE A 66 8.77 17.45 -4.83
CA PHE A 66 9.75 18.14 -5.66
C PHE A 66 9.82 19.63 -5.34
N GLY A 67 8.71 20.26 -4.95
CA GLY A 67 8.67 21.66 -4.56
C GLY A 67 9.61 21.95 -3.39
N ILE A 68 9.73 21.02 -2.44
CA ILE A 68 10.70 21.14 -1.34
C ILE A 68 12.07 20.61 -1.76
N SER A 69 12.13 19.39 -2.28
CA SER A 69 13.40 18.70 -2.52
C SER A 69 14.33 19.45 -3.46
N THR A 70 13.80 20.10 -4.50
CA THR A 70 14.62 20.71 -5.56
C THR A 70 15.41 21.92 -5.06
N ASN A 71 14.83 22.74 -4.16
CA ASN A 71 15.47 23.98 -3.68
C ASN A 71 15.86 23.95 -2.20
N LEU A 72 15.79 22.78 -1.55
CA LEU A 72 16.07 22.64 -0.12
C LEU A 72 17.53 22.99 0.23
N VAL A 73 18.49 22.66 -0.64
CA VAL A 73 19.92 23.01 -0.42
C VAL A 73 20.05 24.53 -0.34
N THR A 74 19.44 25.25 -1.28
CA THR A 74 19.43 26.72 -1.31
C THR A 74 18.78 27.29 -0.06
N TYR A 75 17.69 26.69 0.43
CA TYR A 75 17.08 27.14 1.69
C TYR A 75 18.04 27.00 2.88
N LEU A 76 18.70 25.85 3.02
CA LEU A 76 19.63 25.59 4.12
C LEU A 76 20.84 26.53 4.07
N THR A 77 21.39 26.80 2.89
CA THR A 77 22.55 27.69 2.74
C THR A 77 22.19 29.16 2.88
N THR A 78 21.10 29.62 2.25
CA THR A 78 20.76 31.05 2.20
C THR A 78 19.96 31.53 3.41
N LYS A 79 19.13 30.68 4.01
CA LYS A 79 18.27 31.07 5.14
C LYS A 79 18.73 30.53 6.48
N LEU A 80 19.31 29.34 6.53
CA LEU A 80 19.84 28.79 7.79
C LEU A 80 21.34 29.02 7.96
N HIS A 81 21.99 29.59 6.94
CA HIS A 81 23.43 29.88 6.91
C HIS A 81 24.27 28.62 7.17
N ASP A 82 23.79 27.46 6.70
CA ASP A 82 24.55 26.20 6.74
C ASP A 82 25.61 26.20 5.64
N GLY A 83 26.73 25.51 5.87
CA GLY A 83 27.78 25.38 4.85
C GLY A 83 27.30 24.53 3.67
N ASN A 84 27.66 24.90 2.43
CA ASN A 84 27.20 24.20 1.21
C ASN A 84 27.40 22.67 1.27
N VAL A 85 28.53 22.21 1.83
CA VAL A 85 28.83 20.78 1.98
C VAL A 85 27.91 20.11 3.00
N SER A 86 27.65 20.77 4.14
CA SER A 86 26.76 20.28 5.19
C SER A 86 25.31 20.22 4.69
N ALA A 87 24.83 21.31 4.06
CA ALA A 87 23.50 21.39 3.46
C ALA A 87 23.28 20.26 2.43
N ALA A 88 24.20 20.09 1.47
CA ALA A 88 24.08 19.05 0.45
C ALA A 88 24.07 17.62 1.05
N ARG A 89 24.89 17.38 2.08
CA ARG A 89 24.90 16.11 2.82
C ARG A 89 23.56 15.86 3.51
N ASN A 90 23.05 16.84 4.24
CA ASN A 90 21.80 16.71 4.98
C ASN A 90 20.60 16.47 4.07
N VAL A 91 20.52 17.20 2.94
CA VAL A 91 19.49 16.97 1.92
C VAL A 91 19.60 15.57 1.31
N SER A 92 20.82 15.10 1.04
CA SER A 92 21.04 13.75 0.49
C SER A 92 20.62 12.66 1.48
N ILE A 93 20.89 12.83 2.77
CA ILE A 93 20.45 11.91 3.84
C ILE A 93 18.91 11.91 3.94
N TRP A 94 18.31 13.09 3.91
CA TRP A 94 16.86 13.22 3.94
C TRP A 94 16.20 12.55 2.72
N GLN A 95 16.73 12.79 1.52
CA GLN A 95 16.23 12.18 0.29
C GLN A 95 16.42 10.66 0.30
N GLY A 96 17.57 10.16 0.77
CA GLY A 96 17.78 8.72 0.99
C GLY A 96 16.78 8.13 1.96
N THR A 97 16.46 8.84 3.05
CA THR A 97 15.43 8.44 4.01
C THR A 97 14.06 8.33 3.35
N CYS A 98 13.67 9.30 2.51
CA CYS A 98 12.42 9.26 1.73
C CYS A 98 12.30 8.05 0.79
N TYR A 99 13.42 7.45 0.37
CA TYR A 99 13.44 6.24 -0.46
C TYR A 99 13.52 4.94 0.35
N LEU A 100 13.91 5.00 1.64
CA LEU A 100 13.91 3.86 2.55
C LEU A 100 12.57 3.69 3.29
N THR A 101 11.90 4.79 3.65
CA THR A 101 10.61 4.75 4.36
C THR A 101 9.48 4.02 3.61
N PRO A 102 9.44 3.91 2.25
CA PRO A 102 8.47 3.07 1.56
C PRO A 102 8.52 1.60 1.97
N LEU A 103 9.68 1.07 2.38
CA LEU A 103 9.78 -0.31 2.88
C LEU A 103 8.96 -0.49 4.16
N ILE A 104 9.04 0.49 5.07
CA ILE A 104 8.25 0.51 6.31
C ILE A 104 6.77 0.64 5.97
N GLY A 105 6.42 1.55 5.05
CA GLY A 105 5.06 1.74 4.56
C GLY A 105 4.45 0.46 4.00
N ALA A 106 5.19 -0.28 3.18
CA ALA A 106 4.75 -1.55 2.59
C ALA A 106 4.53 -2.64 3.65
N ILE A 107 5.45 -2.80 4.61
CA ILE A 107 5.29 -3.76 5.71
C ILE A 107 4.03 -3.46 6.52
N VAL A 108 3.81 -2.19 6.82
CA VAL A 108 2.66 -1.73 7.60
C VAL A 108 1.34 -1.95 6.83
N ALA A 109 1.32 -1.66 5.53
CA ALA A 109 0.16 -1.86 4.67
C ALA A 109 -0.21 -3.32 4.50
N ASP A 110 0.76 -4.18 4.21
CA ASP A 110 0.51 -5.60 3.95
C ASP A 110 0.30 -6.41 5.23
N GLY A 111 0.84 -5.94 6.37
CA GLY A 111 0.84 -6.66 7.65
C GLY A 111 -0.37 -6.39 8.55
N TYR A 112 -0.82 -5.13 8.67
CA TYR A 112 -1.74 -4.74 9.76
C TYR A 112 -3.13 -4.32 9.26
N TRP A 113 -3.23 -3.15 8.64
CA TRP A 113 -4.49 -2.43 8.40
C TRP A 113 -4.83 -2.19 6.92
N GLY A 114 -3.98 -2.61 5.98
CA GLY A 114 -4.24 -2.49 4.55
C GLY A 114 -3.71 -1.20 3.91
N ARG A 115 -3.76 -1.17 2.57
CA ARG A 115 -3.21 -0.10 1.72
C ARG A 115 -3.90 1.25 1.96
N TYR A 116 -5.24 1.27 2.02
CA TYR A 116 -6.00 2.51 2.20
C TYR A 116 -5.66 3.22 3.51
N TRP A 117 -5.71 2.50 4.65
CA TRP A 117 -5.41 3.09 5.96
C TRP A 117 -3.97 3.55 6.06
N THR A 118 -3.04 2.82 5.42
CA THR A 118 -1.65 3.26 5.34
C THR A 118 -1.53 4.56 4.56
N ILE A 119 -2.15 4.68 3.39
CA ILE A 119 -2.14 5.95 2.62
C ILE A 119 -2.75 7.07 3.46
N ALA A 120 -3.91 6.86 4.07
CA ALA A 120 -4.65 7.86 4.84
C ALA A 120 -3.85 8.41 6.05
N VAL A 121 -3.24 7.53 6.83
CA VAL A 121 -2.45 7.93 8.01
C VAL A 121 -1.16 8.61 7.57
N PHE A 122 -0.45 8.03 6.61
CA PHE A 122 0.84 8.55 6.17
C PHE A 122 0.70 9.87 5.39
N SER A 123 -0.37 10.06 4.61
CA SER A 123 -0.67 11.36 3.96
C SER A 123 -1.00 12.45 4.98
N THR A 124 -1.69 12.10 6.07
CA THR A 124 -1.96 13.03 7.18
C THR A 124 -0.67 13.42 7.90
N ILE A 125 0.20 12.45 8.19
CA ILE A 125 1.52 12.71 8.79
C ILE A 125 2.37 13.59 7.87
N TYR A 126 2.36 13.30 6.56
CA TYR A 126 3.03 14.12 5.55
C TYR A 126 2.53 15.56 5.64
N PHE A 127 1.21 15.78 5.57
CA PHE A 127 0.61 17.11 5.62
C PHE A 127 1.00 17.87 6.89
N ILE A 128 0.99 17.23 8.06
CA ILE A 128 1.42 17.88 9.30
C ILE A 128 2.92 18.24 9.23
N GLY A 129 3.77 17.36 8.69
CA GLY A 129 5.19 17.67 8.46
C GLY A 129 5.40 18.89 7.57
N MET A 130 4.60 19.02 6.52
CA MET A 130 4.58 20.19 5.62
C MET A 130 4.12 21.46 6.33
N CYS A 131 3.11 21.37 7.19
CA CYS A 131 2.66 22.50 8.01
C CYS A 131 3.76 22.96 8.96
N ILE A 132 4.46 22.04 9.63
CA ILE A 132 5.59 22.36 10.52
C ILE A 132 6.72 23.05 9.74
N LEU A 133 7.07 22.52 8.57
CA LEU A 133 8.07 23.10 7.67
C LEU A 133 7.67 24.50 7.16
N THR A 134 6.40 24.69 6.84
CA THR A 134 5.87 25.99 6.42
C THR A 134 5.92 26.99 7.58
N LEU A 135 5.55 26.57 8.79
CA LEU A 135 5.61 27.39 9.99
C LEU A 135 7.05 27.79 10.32
N SER A 136 8.03 26.87 10.20
CA SER A 136 9.43 27.21 10.42
C SER A 136 9.94 28.26 9.44
N ALA A 137 9.46 28.26 8.19
CA ALA A 137 9.81 29.27 7.19
C ALA A 137 8.96 30.55 7.25
N SER A 138 7.82 30.56 7.95
CA SER A 138 6.87 31.67 7.95
C SER A 138 6.86 32.48 9.25
N VAL A 139 7.08 31.84 10.39
CA VAL A 139 7.05 32.51 11.71
C VAL A 139 8.40 33.21 11.99
N PRO A 140 8.43 34.53 12.24
CA PRO A 140 9.68 35.27 12.48
C PRO A 140 10.52 34.70 13.63
N THR A 141 9.89 34.23 14.72
CA THR A 141 10.57 33.64 15.88
C THR A 141 11.28 32.31 15.57
N LEU A 142 10.82 31.59 14.54
CA LEU A 142 11.39 30.30 14.13
C LEU A 142 12.43 30.44 13.01
N LYS A 143 12.70 31.67 12.57
CA LYS A 143 13.72 31.97 11.56
C LYS A 143 14.93 32.62 12.23
N PRO A 144 16.15 32.33 11.77
CA PRO A 144 17.29 33.15 12.15
C PRO A 144 17.04 34.60 11.72
N PRO A 145 17.52 35.59 12.50
CA PRO A 145 17.41 36.98 12.11
C PRO A 145 18.18 37.24 10.82
N GLU A 146 17.72 38.24 10.05
CA GLU A 146 18.36 38.62 8.79
C GLU A 146 19.82 39.04 9.01
N CYS A 147 20.67 38.80 8.02
CA CYS A 147 22.08 39.16 8.10
C CYS A 147 22.25 40.67 8.30
N LEU A 148 23.05 41.05 9.29
CA LEU A 148 23.46 42.43 9.52
C LEU A 148 24.81 42.64 8.81
N GLY A 149 24.78 42.98 7.52
CA GLY A 149 25.98 43.15 6.71
C GLY A 149 26.68 41.82 6.41
N SER A 150 27.95 41.68 6.77
CA SER A 150 28.74 40.45 6.56
C SER A 150 28.55 39.38 7.64
N PHE A 151 27.86 39.70 8.74
CA PHE A 151 27.62 38.78 9.84
C PHE A 151 26.20 38.22 9.77
N CYS A 152 26.11 36.94 9.43
CA CYS A 152 24.89 36.16 9.44
C CYS A 152 24.92 35.21 10.64
N PRO A 153 24.14 35.44 11.70
CA PRO A 153 24.08 34.50 12.81
C PRO A 153 23.48 33.18 12.32
N SER A 154 24.13 32.07 12.69
CA SER A 154 23.60 30.73 12.40
C SER A 154 22.29 30.50 13.16
N ALA A 155 21.40 29.69 12.56
CA ALA A 155 20.12 29.36 13.21
C ALA A 155 20.33 28.66 14.55
N THR A 156 19.44 28.96 15.51
CA THR A 156 19.52 28.33 16.84
C THR A 156 19.21 26.84 16.75
N PRO A 157 19.69 26.00 17.68
CA PRO A 157 19.41 24.56 17.69
C PRO A 157 17.91 24.25 17.66
N ALA A 158 17.07 25.08 18.30
CA ALA A 158 15.63 24.93 18.29
C ALA A 158 15.02 25.16 16.88
N GLN A 159 15.51 26.14 16.12
CA GLN A 159 15.05 26.42 14.76
C GLN A 159 15.41 25.28 13.80
N TYR A 160 16.63 24.75 13.93
CA TYR A 160 17.05 23.53 13.21
C TYR A 160 16.18 22.32 13.58
N ALA A 161 15.89 22.13 14.87
CA ALA A 161 15.07 21.01 15.32
C ALA A 161 13.67 21.04 14.71
N VAL A 162 12.99 22.20 14.72
CA VAL A 162 11.65 22.33 14.14
C VAL A 162 11.67 22.04 12.63
N LEU A 163 12.68 22.55 11.91
CA LEU A 163 12.84 22.29 10.48
C LEU A 163 13.00 20.79 10.19
N TYR A 164 13.94 20.14 10.88
CA TYR A 164 14.22 18.72 10.67
C TYR A 164 13.09 17.82 11.13
N ILE A 165 12.35 18.18 12.19
CA ILE A 165 11.12 17.46 12.57
C ILE A 165 10.13 17.50 11.40
N GLY A 166 9.90 18.65 10.79
CA GLY A 166 9.04 18.78 9.61
C GLY A 166 9.52 17.92 8.44
N LEU A 167 10.82 18.01 8.10
CA LEU A 167 11.44 17.25 7.00
C LEU A 167 11.37 15.73 7.21
N TYR A 168 11.72 15.22 8.40
CA TYR A 168 11.69 13.78 8.65
C TYR A 168 10.27 13.23 8.81
N MET A 169 9.33 14.05 9.30
CA MET A 169 7.92 13.68 9.34
C MET A 169 7.33 13.59 7.92
N MET A 170 7.71 14.53 7.04
CA MET A 170 7.44 14.45 5.61
C MET A 170 8.09 13.22 4.96
N ALA A 171 9.35 12.91 5.30
CA ALA A 171 10.06 11.72 4.80
C ALA A 171 9.38 10.41 5.22
N PHE A 172 8.88 10.36 6.45
CA PHE A 172 8.10 9.22 6.93
C PHE A 172 6.77 9.12 6.18
N GLY A 173 6.03 10.23 6.07
CA GLY A 173 4.74 10.30 5.37
C GLY A 173 4.80 9.92 3.89
N THR A 174 5.79 10.40 3.13
CA THR A 174 5.96 10.03 1.71
C THR A 174 6.19 8.52 1.52
N GLY A 175 6.80 7.85 2.51
CA GLY A 175 7.06 6.42 2.47
C GLY A 175 5.79 5.57 2.29
N GLY A 176 4.82 5.74 3.19
CA GLY A 176 3.56 4.99 3.15
C GLY A 176 2.72 5.32 1.91
N VAL A 177 2.71 6.58 1.49
CA VAL A 177 1.99 7.02 0.29
C VAL A 177 2.61 6.38 -0.96
N LYS A 178 3.91 6.55 -1.20
CA LYS A 178 4.61 6.03 -2.39
C LYS A 178 4.57 4.50 -2.49
N ALA A 179 4.63 3.80 -1.36
CA ALA A 179 4.56 2.34 -1.35
C ALA A 179 3.19 1.80 -1.78
N CYS A 180 2.10 2.52 -1.45
CA CYS A 180 0.76 1.96 -1.51
C CYS A 180 -0.10 2.53 -2.65
N VAL A 181 0.07 3.80 -3.03
CA VAL A 181 -0.78 4.47 -4.02
C VAL A 181 -0.86 3.76 -5.39
N PRO A 182 0.25 3.37 -6.05
CA PRO A 182 0.15 2.72 -7.36
C PRO A 182 -0.58 1.38 -7.29
N SER A 183 -0.33 0.60 -6.23
CA SER A 183 -1.03 -0.67 -6.00
C SER A 183 -2.50 -0.45 -5.64
N PHE A 184 -2.82 0.58 -4.86
CA PHE A 184 -4.20 0.93 -4.51
C PHE A 184 -4.99 1.41 -5.73
N GLY A 185 -4.36 2.19 -6.63
CA GLY A 185 -4.94 2.58 -7.90
C GLY A 185 -5.17 1.39 -8.84
N ALA A 186 -4.22 0.45 -8.88
CA ALA A 186 -4.36 -0.80 -9.61
C ALA A 186 -5.51 -1.69 -9.08
N ASP A 187 -5.80 -1.63 -7.78
CA ASP A 187 -6.90 -2.36 -7.15
C ASP A 187 -8.29 -1.81 -7.50
N GLN A 188 -8.37 -0.64 -8.15
CA GLN A 188 -9.64 -0.08 -8.61
C GLN A 188 -10.20 -0.78 -9.85
N PHE A 189 -9.42 -1.68 -10.46
CA PHE A 189 -9.79 -2.46 -11.64
C PHE A 189 -9.84 -3.95 -11.30
N ASP A 190 -10.91 -4.62 -11.74
CA ASP A 190 -11.12 -6.06 -11.58
C ASP A 190 -10.28 -6.83 -12.62
N ASP A 191 -9.29 -7.61 -12.15
CA ASP A 191 -8.40 -8.40 -13.02
C ASP A 191 -9.13 -9.58 -13.70
N THR A 192 -10.31 -9.99 -13.20
CA THR A 192 -11.12 -11.05 -13.82
C THR A 192 -11.90 -10.55 -15.04
N ASP A 193 -12.05 -9.23 -15.19
CA ASP A 193 -12.75 -8.61 -16.31
C ASP A 193 -11.75 -8.16 -17.40
N PRO A 194 -11.80 -8.74 -18.61
CA PRO A 194 -10.86 -8.38 -19.67
C PRO A 194 -10.95 -6.89 -20.06
N LYS A 195 -12.12 -6.24 -19.91
CA LYS A 195 -12.29 -4.82 -20.24
C LYS A 195 -11.65 -3.92 -19.17
N GLU A 196 -11.78 -4.25 -17.89
CA GLU A 196 -11.14 -3.48 -16.83
C GLU A 196 -9.62 -3.70 -16.79
N ARG A 197 -9.14 -4.90 -17.14
CA ARG A 197 -7.71 -5.20 -17.27
C ARG A 197 -6.99 -4.32 -18.29
N VAL A 198 -7.60 -4.04 -19.45
CA VAL A 198 -7.01 -3.11 -20.44
C VAL A 198 -6.99 -1.68 -19.90
N LYS A 199 -8.05 -1.24 -19.21
CA LYS A 199 -8.11 0.09 -18.58
C LYS A 199 -7.06 0.28 -17.49
N LYS A 200 -6.74 -0.77 -16.73
CA LYS A 200 -5.67 -0.78 -15.74
C LYS A 200 -4.30 -0.46 -16.35
N GLY A 201 -4.01 -0.95 -17.55
CA GLY A 201 -2.80 -0.57 -18.29
C GLY A 201 -2.75 0.93 -18.60
N SER A 202 -3.86 1.48 -19.09
CA SER A 202 -3.98 2.92 -19.36
C SER A 202 -3.88 3.77 -18.07
N PHE A 203 -4.38 3.27 -16.94
CA PHE A 203 -4.20 3.93 -15.64
C PHE A 203 -2.72 4.15 -15.30
N PHE A 204 -1.85 3.16 -15.50
CA PHE A 204 -0.42 3.33 -15.23
C PHE A 204 0.22 4.40 -16.13
N ASN A 205 -0.19 4.51 -17.40
CA ASN A 205 0.29 5.57 -18.27
C ASN A 205 -0.08 6.96 -17.73
N TRP A 206 -1.35 7.13 -17.32
CA TRP A 206 -1.82 8.37 -16.70
C TRP A 206 -1.18 8.65 -15.33
N TYR A 207 -0.89 7.60 -14.57
CA TYR A 207 -0.17 7.68 -13.30
C TYR A 207 1.22 8.27 -13.49
N TYR A 208 2.03 7.72 -14.41
CA TYR A 208 3.35 8.28 -14.70
C TYR A 208 3.27 9.69 -15.29
N PHE A 209 2.30 9.96 -16.17
CA PHE A 209 2.07 11.31 -16.68
C PHE A 209 1.79 12.30 -15.53
N SER A 210 0.94 11.93 -14.57
CA SER A 210 0.62 12.77 -13.40
C SER A 210 1.84 13.05 -12.52
N ILE A 211 2.74 12.07 -12.36
CA ILE A 211 3.99 12.24 -11.61
C ILE A 211 4.87 13.31 -12.27
N TYR A 212 5.07 13.19 -13.58
CA TYR A 212 5.90 14.14 -14.33
C TYR A 212 5.28 15.53 -14.40
N LEU A 213 3.95 15.61 -14.53
CA LEU A 213 3.24 16.89 -14.50
C LEU A 213 3.42 17.61 -13.16
N GLY A 214 3.24 16.90 -12.04
CA GLY A 214 3.46 17.46 -10.70
C GLY A 214 4.91 17.92 -10.50
N ALA A 215 5.87 17.13 -10.94
CA ALA A 215 7.31 17.47 -10.86
C ALA A 215 7.65 18.70 -11.72
N LEU A 216 7.12 18.79 -12.94
CA LEU A 216 7.33 19.93 -13.83
C LEU A 216 6.77 21.22 -13.21
N VAL A 217 5.55 21.18 -12.68
CA VAL A 217 4.94 22.35 -12.03
C VAL A 217 5.74 22.77 -10.80
N ALA A 218 6.24 21.81 -10.01
CA ALA A 218 7.10 22.11 -8.87
C ALA A 218 8.40 22.82 -9.29
N CYS A 219 9.15 22.25 -10.23
CA CYS A 219 10.43 22.79 -10.65
C CYS A 219 10.31 24.15 -11.36
N LEU A 220 9.22 24.42 -12.06
CA LEU A 220 9.03 25.69 -12.76
C LEU A 220 8.40 26.76 -11.86
N PHE A 221 7.24 26.47 -11.26
CA PHE A 221 6.45 27.48 -10.56
C PHE A 221 6.83 27.58 -9.08
N ILE A 222 6.99 26.46 -8.37
CA ILE A 222 7.26 26.50 -6.93
C ILE A 222 8.67 27.03 -6.65
N VAL A 223 9.68 26.60 -7.41
CA VAL A 223 11.05 27.12 -7.29
C VAL A 223 11.07 28.62 -7.58
N TRP A 224 10.38 29.07 -8.64
CA TRP A 224 10.27 30.49 -8.96
C TRP A 224 9.62 31.29 -7.82
N ILE A 225 8.55 30.78 -7.20
CA ILE A 225 7.90 31.41 -6.05
C ILE A 225 8.86 31.49 -4.85
N GLN A 226 9.62 30.42 -4.57
CA GLN A 226 10.57 30.40 -3.45
C GLN A 226 11.63 31.48 -3.57
N GLU A 227 12.15 31.69 -4.78
CA GLU A 227 13.23 32.66 -5.04
C GLU A 227 12.71 34.10 -5.13
N ASN A 228 11.51 34.33 -5.67
CA ASN A 228 10.99 35.68 -5.96
C ASN A 228 9.97 36.20 -4.94
N ALA A 229 9.07 35.34 -4.46
CA ALA A 229 7.99 35.71 -3.53
C ALA A 229 8.25 35.25 -2.08
N GLY A 230 9.26 34.41 -1.88
CA GLY A 230 9.78 34.01 -0.58
C GLY A 230 9.38 32.60 -0.13
N TRP A 231 10.15 32.10 0.83
CA TRP A 231 10.11 30.72 1.31
C TRP A 231 8.82 30.34 2.05
N GLY A 232 8.17 31.30 2.73
CA GLY A 232 6.89 31.04 3.40
C GLY A 232 5.80 30.60 2.42
N LEU A 233 5.61 31.35 1.33
CA LEU A 233 4.70 30.97 0.25
C LEU A 233 5.21 29.76 -0.52
N GLY A 234 6.52 29.68 -0.73
CA GLY A 234 7.19 28.59 -1.42
C GLY A 234 7.03 27.21 -0.77
N PHE A 235 6.87 27.13 0.55
CA PHE A 235 6.51 25.89 1.27
C PHE A 235 5.00 25.80 1.54
N GLY A 236 4.33 26.93 1.75
CA GLY A 236 2.90 26.98 2.05
C GLY A 236 2.00 26.53 0.89
N ILE A 237 2.32 26.89 -0.35
CA ILE A 237 1.55 26.45 -1.53
C ILE A 237 1.62 24.92 -1.68
N PRO A 238 2.80 24.28 -1.71
CA PRO A 238 2.93 22.83 -1.62
C PRO A 238 2.14 22.19 -0.48
N ALA A 239 2.19 22.78 0.72
CA ALA A 239 1.45 22.27 1.88
C ALA A 239 -0.07 22.33 1.66
N LEU A 240 -0.58 23.42 1.08
CA LEU A 240 -1.99 23.57 0.73
C LEU A 240 -2.44 22.50 -0.27
N PHE A 241 -1.69 22.29 -1.35
CA PHE A 241 -1.99 21.25 -2.34
C PHE A 241 -1.97 19.86 -1.70
N MET A 242 -1.03 19.57 -0.80
CA MET A 242 -0.99 18.31 -0.06
C MET A 242 -2.20 18.14 0.88
N GLY A 243 -2.67 19.22 1.50
CA GLY A 243 -3.89 19.23 2.31
C GLY A 243 -5.14 18.95 1.48
N LEU A 244 -5.28 19.63 0.33
CA LEU A 244 -6.37 19.39 -0.62
C LEU A 244 -6.34 17.96 -1.17
N SER A 245 -5.15 17.45 -1.48
CA SER A 245 -4.89 16.08 -1.90
C SER A 245 -5.39 15.08 -0.87
N THR A 246 -5.01 15.27 0.40
CA THR A 246 -5.42 14.41 1.51
C THR A 246 -6.94 14.46 1.72
N ALA A 247 -7.55 15.64 1.70
CA ALA A 247 -9.00 15.78 1.79
C ALA A 247 -9.73 15.10 0.63
N SER A 248 -9.24 15.29 -0.60
CA SER A 248 -9.76 14.66 -1.82
C SER A 248 -9.70 13.14 -1.75
N PHE A 249 -8.61 12.59 -1.19
CA PHE A 249 -8.49 11.15 -0.94
C PHE A 249 -9.59 10.63 -0.01
N PHE A 250 -9.86 11.33 1.10
CA PHE A 250 -10.95 10.96 2.01
C PHE A 250 -12.34 11.12 1.38
N ILE A 251 -12.57 12.15 0.58
CA ILE A 251 -13.83 12.36 -0.15
C ILE A 251 -14.10 11.22 -1.15
N GLY A 252 -13.05 10.67 -1.77
CA GLY A 252 -13.14 9.55 -2.70
C GLY A 252 -13.42 8.18 -2.05
N THR A 253 -13.36 8.05 -0.72
CA THR A 253 -13.56 6.80 0.03
C THR A 253 -14.76 5.94 -0.39
N PRO A 254 -15.99 6.47 -0.56
CA PRO A 254 -17.14 5.65 -0.96
C PRO A 254 -17.04 5.09 -2.39
N LEU A 255 -16.15 5.65 -3.21
CA LEU A 255 -15.94 5.21 -4.59
C LEU A 255 -14.85 4.14 -4.70
N TYR A 256 -14.00 3.98 -3.69
CA TYR A 256 -12.87 3.05 -3.76
C TYR A 256 -13.28 1.59 -3.56
N ARG A 257 -12.53 0.71 -4.24
CA ARG A 257 -12.53 -0.73 -4.01
C ARG A 257 -11.39 -1.10 -3.08
N PHE A 258 -11.67 -1.92 -2.07
CA PHE A 258 -10.71 -2.30 -1.04
C PHE A 258 -10.37 -3.78 -1.18
N LYS A 259 -9.08 -4.09 -1.35
CA LYS A 259 -8.58 -5.47 -1.23
C LYS A 259 -8.14 -5.74 0.20
N LYS A 260 -8.44 -6.95 0.68
CA LYS A 260 -7.99 -7.41 2.01
C LYS A 260 -6.47 -7.54 2.02
N ALA A 261 -5.85 -7.18 3.15
CA ALA A 261 -4.41 -7.32 3.33
C ALA A 261 -4.01 -8.80 3.16
N GLY A 262 -3.10 -9.05 2.22
CA GLY A 262 -2.65 -10.39 1.85
C GLY A 262 -1.55 -10.95 2.73
N GLY A 263 -1.19 -10.28 3.84
CA GLY A 263 -0.02 -10.58 4.67
C GLY A 263 1.29 -10.09 4.05
N SER A 264 2.25 -9.67 4.88
CA SER A 264 3.51 -9.08 4.40
C SER A 264 4.39 -10.10 3.65
N PRO A 265 4.69 -9.88 2.35
CA PRO A 265 5.60 -10.75 1.60
C PRO A 265 7.00 -10.84 2.23
N ILE A 266 7.48 -9.74 2.83
CA ILE A 266 8.78 -9.68 3.51
C ILE A 266 8.82 -10.66 4.69
N THR A 267 7.76 -10.71 5.51
CA THR A 267 7.71 -11.68 6.61
C THR A 267 7.78 -13.12 6.12
N ARG A 268 7.19 -13.43 4.97
CA ARG A 268 7.29 -14.76 4.34
C ARG A 268 8.68 -15.04 3.80
N MET A 269 9.31 -14.06 3.13
CA MET A 269 10.69 -14.18 2.66
C MET A 269 11.65 -14.43 3.84
N CYS A 270 11.50 -13.69 4.94
CA CYS A 270 12.27 -13.92 6.16
C CYS A 270 12.01 -15.30 6.75
N GLN A 271 10.75 -15.78 6.77
CA GLN A 271 10.42 -17.14 7.22
C GLN A 271 11.12 -18.20 6.37
N VAL A 272 11.15 -18.04 5.04
CA VAL A 272 11.87 -18.94 4.13
C VAL A 272 13.36 -18.91 4.41
N VAL A 273 14.00 -17.73 4.52
CA VAL A 273 15.43 -17.62 4.83
C VAL A 273 15.76 -18.28 6.18
N VAL A 274 14.99 -17.99 7.23
CA VAL A 274 15.18 -18.59 8.56
C VAL A 274 14.98 -20.10 8.52
N ALA A 275 13.95 -20.59 7.83
CA ALA A 275 13.70 -22.02 7.67
C ALA A 275 14.83 -22.71 6.90
N SER A 276 15.33 -22.12 5.81
CA SER A 276 16.45 -22.64 5.03
C SER A 276 17.75 -22.70 5.83
N VAL A 277 18.05 -21.68 6.63
CA VAL A 277 19.24 -21.67 7.51
C VAL A 277 19.12 -22.71 8.62
N ARG A 278 17.92 -22.89 9.21
CA ARG A 278 17.70 -23.93 10.23
C ARG A 278 17.81 -25.34 9.64
N LYS A 279 17.39 -25.52 8.37
CA LYS A 279 17.42 -26.79 7.63
C LYS A 279 18.72 -26.96 6.81
N LEU A 280 19.76 -26.16 7.11
CA LEU A 280 21.03 -26.18 6.38
C LEU A 280 21.78 -27.52 6.50
N HIS A 281 21.54 -28.27 7.58
CA HIS A 281 22.16 -29.57 7.81
C HIS A 281 21.47 -30.74 7.08
N LEU A 282 20.33 -30.50 6.41
CA LEU A 282 19.60 -31.54 5.70
C LEU A 282 20.05 -31.63 4.24
N ALA A 283 20.28 -32.85 3.76
CA ALA A 283 20.56 -33.11 2.36
C ALA A 283 19.29 -32.88 1.52
N ILE A 284 19.43 -32.19 0.39
CA ILE A 284 18.32 -31.94 -0.55
C ILE A 284 18.11 -33.24 -1.36
N PRO A 285 16.92 -33.88 -1.33
CA PRO A 285 16.62 -35.04 -2.15
C PRO A 285 16.64 -34.68 -3.65
N GLN A 286 17.10 -35.59 -4.52
CA GLN A 286 17.25 -35.35 -5.97
C GLN A 286 15.93 -35.43 -6.76
N GLY A 287 14.78 -35.00 -6.21
CA GLY A 287 13.51 -35.03 -6.94
C GLY A 287 12.48 -33.99 -6.46
N ASP A 288 11.92 -33.24 -7.42
CA ASP A 288 10.91 -32.19 -7.25
C ASP A 288 9.65 -32.65 -6.49
N SER A 289 9.32 -33.95 -6.54
CA SER A 289 8.14 -34.52 -5.89
C SER A 289 8.22 -34.61 -4.36
N SER A 290 9.37 -34.27 -3.77
CA SER A 290 9.62 -34.38 -2.32
C SER A 290 9.48 -33.06 -1.55
N LEU A 291 9.31 -31.93 -2.25
CA LEU A 291 9.12 -30.61 -1.63
C LEU A 291 7.66 -30.41 -1.19
N TYR A 292 7.47 -29.82 -0.01
CA TYR A 292 6.14 -29.56 0.52
C TYR A 292 5.45 -28.43 -0.24
N GLU A 293 4.39 -28.79 -0.95
CA GLU A 293 3.50 -27.84 -1.58
C GLU A 293 2.14 -27.81 -0.87
N THR A 294 1.67 -26.60 -0.54
CA THR A 294 0.30 -26.41 -0.07
C THR A 294 -0.68 -26.55 -1.23
N SER A 295 -1.76 -27.31 -1.04
CA SER A 295 -2.85 -27.40 -2.02
C SER A 295 -3.55 -26.04 -2.22
N ASP A 296 -4.05 -25.77 -3.44
CA ASP A 296 -4.62 -24.47 -3.86
C ASP A 296 -5.65 -23.89 -2.88
N ASN A 297 -6.45 -24.74 -2.23
CA ASN A 297 -7.45 -24.34 -1.23
C ASN A 297 -6.88 -23.93 0.14
N ARG A 298 -5.59 -24.20 0.39
CA ARG A 298 -4.85 -23.86 1.63
C ARG A 298 -3.70 -22.88 1.39
N SER A 299 -3.61 -22.28 0.21
CA SER A 299 -2.67 -21.21 -0.06
C SER A 299 -2.86 -20.08 0.97
N ALA A 300 -1.76 -19.63 1.56
CA ALA A 300 -1.75 -18.46 2.44
C ALA A 300 -2.17 -17.17 1.70
N ILE A 301 -2.22 -17.19 0.36
CA ILE A 301 -2.64 -16.09 -0.50
C ILE A 301 -3.82 -16.54 -1.37
N LYS A 302 -5.05 -16.23 -0.94
CA LYS A 302 -6.24 -16.45 -1.79
C LYS A 302 -6.09 -15.66 -3.09
N GLY A 303 -6.11 -16.35 -4.23
CA GLY A 303 -6.04 -15.75 -5.56
C GLY A 303 -4.63 -15.57 -6.15
N SER A 304 -3.56 -16.03 -5.49
CA SER A 304 -2.22 -16.05 -6.09
C SER A 304 -2.09 -17.22 -7.07
N ARG A 305 -1.50 -16.96 -8.24
CA ARG A 305 -1.18 -17.99 -9.23
C ARG A 305 0.01 -18.81 -8.75
N LYS A 306 -0.10 -20.14 -8.81
CA LYS A 306 1.01 -21.05 -8.52
C LYS A 306 2.21 -20.70 -9.42
N LEU A 307 3.37 -20.47 -8.81
CA LEU A 307 4.64 -20.28 -9.51
C LEU A 307 5.26 -21.65 -9.76
N VAL A 308 5.82 -21.86 -10.94
CA VAL A 308 6.55 -23.09 -11.29
C VAL A 308 7.89 -23.08 -10.57
N HIS A 309 8.34 -24.25 -10.11
CA HIS A 309 9.66 -24.41 -9.51
C HIS A 309 10.77 -23.95 -10.47
N SER A 310 11.79 -23.27 -9.95
CA SER A 310 13.00 -22.89 -10.70
C SER A 310 14.23 -23.36 -9.95
N ASP A 311 15.19 -23.93 -10.68
CA ASP A 311 16.47 -24.44 -10.20
C ASP A 311 17.47 -23.33 -9.80
N ASP A 312 17.16 -22.06 -10.01
CA ASP A 312 18.10 -20.95 -9.79
C ASP A 312 18.43 -20.71 -8.30
N LEU A 313 17.53 -21.09 -7.38
CA LEU A 313 17.63 -20.81 -5.94
C LEU A 313 17.53 -22.08 -5.07
N ARG A 314 18.22 -23.16 -5.47
CA ARG A 314 18.17 -24.47 -4.77
C ARG A 314 18.53 -24.45 -3.29
N CYS A 315 19.28 -23.44 -2.82
CA CYS A 315 19.56 -23.29 -1.40
C CYS A 315 18.31 -22.98 -0.56
N LEU A 316 17.29 -22.37 -1.16
CA LEU A 316 16.03 -22.02 -0.52
C LEU A 316 15.04 -23.19 -0.47
N ASP A 317 15.22 -24.21 -1.30
CA ASP A 317 14.38 -25.42 -1.30
C ASP A 317 14.45 -26.17 0.03
N ARG A 318 15.52 -25.94 0.80
CA ARG A 318 15.67 -26.45 2.18
C ARG A 318 14.53 -25.99 3.09
N ALA A 319 13.93 -24.82 2.87
CA ALA A 319 12.76 -24.37 3.62
C ALA A 319 11.51 -25.23 3.36
N ALA A 320 11.40 -25.83 2.17
CA ALA A 320 10.27 -26.64 1.74
C ALA A 320 10.42 -28.14 2.08
N LEU A 321 11.54 -28.55 2.70
CA LEU A 321 11.72 -29.90 3.22
C LEU A 321 10.87 -30.11 4.48
N VAL A 322 10.04 -31.15 4.52
CA VAL A 322 9.33 -31.56 5.74
C VAL A 322 10.21 -32.51 6.54
N THR A 323 10.56 -32.14 7.77
CA THR A 323 11.21 -33.10 8.69
C THR A 323 10.19 -34.09 9.26
N ASP A 324 10.63 -35.28 9.66
CA ASP A 324 9.73 -36.32 10.16
C ASP A 324 8.93 -35.90 11.41
N ASP A 325 9.49 -35.00 12.23
CA ASP A 325 8.78 -34.38 13.37
C ASP A 325 7.68 -33.40 12.94
N GLU A 326 7.89 -32.61 11.88
CA GLU A 326 6.85 -31.74 11.30
C GLU A 326 5.74 -32.59 10.68
N ARG A 327 6.12 -33.67 9.99
CA ARG A 327 5.19 -34.64 9.40
C ARG A 327 4.32 -35.26 10.51
N ARG A 328 4.91 -35.75 11.61
CA ARG A 328 4.16 -36.25 12.79
C ARG A 328 3.25 -35.20 13.41
N SER A 329 3.70 -33.95 13.53
CA SER A 329 2.92 -32.86 14.10
C SER A 329 1.70 -32.50 13.25
N VAL A 330 1.85 -32.43 11.92
CA VAL A 330 0.74 -32.21 10.98
C VAL A 330 -0.25 -33.38 11.01
N TYR A 331 0.23 -34.63 11.07
CA TYR A 331 -0.63 -35.81 11.23
C TYR A 331 -1.37 -35.84 12.57
N LEU A 332 -0.73 -35.42 13.66
CA LEU A 332 -1.36 -35.32 14.99
C LEU A 332 -2.46 -34.25 15.00
N VAL A 333 -2.23 -33.08 14.40
CA VAL A 333 -3.24 -32.00 14.27
C VAL A 333 -4.38 -32.39 13.31
N ALA A 334 -4.06 -33.09 12.21
CA ALA A 334 -5.07 -33.59 11.28
C ALA A 334 -5.93 -34.70 11.89
N SER A 335 -5.33 -35.63 12.65
CA SER A 335 -6.05 -36.72 13.32
C SER A 335 -6.93 -36.21 14.47
N THR A 336 -6.48 -35.20 15.22
CA THR A 336 -7.29 -34.56 16.27
C THR A 336 -8.47 -33.76 15.70
N ARG A 337 -8.30 -33.08 14.55
CA ARG A 337 -9.41 -32.42 13.84
C ARG A 337 -10.39 -33.42 13.23
N TYR A 338 -9.92 -34.53 12.66
CA TYR A 338 -10.77 -35.60 12.14
C TYR A 338 -11.55 -36.28 13.27
N LYS A 339 -10.91 -36.58 14.41
CA LYS A 339 -11.59 -37.10 15.60
C LYS A 339 -12.62 -36.12 16.18
N ARG A 340 -12.34 -34.81 16.22
CA ARG A 340 -13.34 -33.80 16.62
C ARG A 340 -14.54 -33.73 15.67
N LYS A 341 -14.30 -33.78 14.36
CA LYS A 341 -15.37 -33.73 13.35
C LYS A 341 -16.26 -34.99 13.38
N LYS A 342 -15.63 -36.17 13.59
CA LYS A 342 -16.37 -37.43 13.75
C LYS A 342 -17.14 -37.48 15.07
N ALA A 343 -16.62 -36.87 16.13
CA ALA A 343 -17.33 -36.72 17.41
C ALA A 343 -18.51 -35.74 17.32
N SER A 344 -18.39 -34.64 16.56
CA SER A 344 -19.51 -33.71 16.33
C SER A 344 -20.61 -34.31 15.45
N ASP A 345 -20.26 -35.16 14.48
CA ASP A 345 -21.24 -35.87 13.65
C ASP A 345 -21.97 -36.99 14.43
N PHE A 346 -21.34 -37.56 15.47
CA PHE A 346 -21.98 -38.54 16.36
C PHE A 346 -22.85 -37.89 17.46
N SER A 347 -22.59 -36.65 17.86
CA SER A 347 -23.42 -35.92 18.84
C SER A 347 -24.67 -35.26 18.24
N GLY A 348 -24.86 -35.35 16.92
CA GLY A 348 -26.02 -34.81 16.19
C GLY A 348 -27.14 -35.82 15.92
N ILE A 349 -27.03 -37.05 16.45
CA ILE A 349 -28.05 -38.09 16.35
C ILE A 349 -28.56 -38.37 17.77
N HIS A 350 -29.44 -37.50 18.27
CA HIS A 350 -30.38 -37.81 19.33
C HIS A 350 -31.65 -36.98 19.17
#